data_AF-A0A255EGM6-F1
#
_entry.id   AF-A0A255EGM6-F1
#
_cell.length_a   1.000
_cell.length_b   1.000
_cell.length_c   1.000
_cell.angle_alpha   90.00
_cell.angle_beta   90.00
_cell.angle_gamma   90.00
#
_symmetry.space_group_name_H-M   'P 1'
#
loop_
_entity.id
_entity.type
_entity.pdbx_description
1 polymer ?
#
loop_
_entity_poly.entity_id
_entity_poly.type
_entity_poly.pdbx_seq_one_letter_code
_entity_poly.pdbx_strand_id
1 'polypeptide(L)'
;MRAEMVAFFDAELRTENWMRALSPLDPDAGFSVRPDHQWNGAYPAWPPDSARSAIELGAPELVADWMVGLARSTRQGPPGQAHFVDEAAPPVEGGARKAPGQWPYLIDWSCSSAGAWCELVVAGVFGVEVPVGGEPTVTSRLSAFDPDARLTGLAVGDRLWTVDKDGAHPA
;
A
#
# COMPACT_ATOMS: atom_id res chain seq x y z
N MET A 1 -20.16 2.71 9.98
CA MET A 1 -18.87 3.44 9.90
C MET A 1 -17.68 2.57 9.44
N ARG A 2 -17.09 1.65 10.22
CA ARG A 2 -15.88 0.89 9.77
C ARG A 2 -16.10 0.15 8.43
N ALA A 3 -17.18 -0.62 8.33
CA ALA A 3 -17.54 -1.34 7.10
C ALA A 3 -17.87 -0.41 5.93
N GLU A 4 -18.49 0.75 6.20
CA GLU A 4 -18.77 1.77 5.17
C GLU A 4 -17.48 2.38 4.61
N MET A 5 -16.47 2.62 5.45
CA MET A 5 -15.17 3.13 5.01
C MET A 5 -14.45 2.13 4.10
N VAL A 6 -14.48 0.83 4.46
CA VAL A 6 -13.92 -0.23 3.62
C VAL A 6 -14.70 -0.36 2.32
N ALA A 7 -16.04 -0.31 2.37
CA ALA A 7 -16.87 -0.40 1.18
C ALA A 7 -16.64 0.78 0.23
N PHE A 8 -16.50 2.00 0.75
CA PHE A 8 -16.14 3.17 -0.05
C PHE A 8 -14.75 3.03 -0.67
N PHE A 9 -13.75 2.63 0.12
CA PHE A 9 -12.41 2.38 -0.38
C PHE A 9 -12.42 1.37 -1.52
N ASP A 10 -13.08 0.22 -1.33
CA ASP A 10 -13.15 -0.85 -2.32
C ASP A 10 -13.92 -0.44 -3.59
N ALA A 11 -15.07 0.22 -3.42
CA ALA A 11 -15.94 0.56 -4.54
C ALA A 11 -15.44 1.76 -5.35
N GLU A 12 -14.82 2.75 -4.72
CA GLU A 12 -14.54 4.04 -5.36
C GLU A 12 -13.04 4.31 -5.57
N LEU A 13 -12.19 3.92 -4.62
CA LEU A 13 -10.77 4.26 -4.67
C LEU A 13 -9.89 3.13 -5.17
N ARG A 14 -10.09 1.90 -4.68
CA ARG A 14 -9.27 0.75 -5.05
C ARG A 14 -9.46 0.42 -6.52
N THR A 15 -8.37 0.05 -7.17
CA THR A 15 -8.37 -0.56 -8.51
C THR A 15 -7.57 -1.85 -8.47
N GLU A 16 -7.50 -2.60 -9.58
CA GLU A 16 -6.74 -3.85 -9.61
C GLU A 16 -5.26 -3.64 -9.25
N ASN A 17 -4.61 -2.63 -9.84
CA ASN A 17 -3.14 -2.48 -9.77
C ASN A 17 -2.67 -1.26 -8.98
N TRP A 18 -3.58 -0.36 -8.56
CA TRP A 18 -3.29 0.86 -7.80
C TRP A 18 -4.54 1.37 -7.09
N MET A 19 -4.62 2.68 -6.83
CA MET A 19 -5.83 3.35 -6.36
C MET A 19 -6.01 4.72 -6.98
N ARG A 20 -7.22 5.26 -6.86
CA ARG A 20 -7.58 6.65 -7.11
C ARG A 20 -7.41 7.46 -5.83
N ALA A 21 -6.91 8.68 -5.97
CA ALA A 21 -6.77 9.64 -4.89
C ALA A 21 -8.12 10.25 -4.49
N LEU A 22 -9.03 10.39 -5.47
CA LEU A 22 -10.39 10.88 -5.29
C LEU A 22 -11.37 9.95 -6.00
N SER A 23 -12.60 9.90 -5.51
CA SER A 23 -13.68 9.21 -6.21
C SER A 23 -13.92 9.87 -7.57
N PRO A 24 -14.15 9.10 -8.65
CA PRO A 24 -14.62 9.65 -9.93
C PRO A 24 -15.98 10.38 -9.82
N LEU A 25 -16.73 10.15 -8.74
CA LEU A 25 -18.02 10.81 -8.48
C LEU A 25 -17.85 12.15 -7.75
N ASP A 26 -16.63 12.46 -7.30
CA ASP A 26 -16.32 13.74 -6.67
C ASP A 26 -16.34 14.87 -7.72
N PRO A 27 -17.08 15.97 -7.49
CA PRO A 27 -17.08 17.13 -8.40
C PRO A 27 -15.68 17.68 -8.70
N ASP A 28 -14.74 17.51 -7.78
CA ASP A 28 -13.36 18.00 -7.89
C ASP A 28 -12.43 16.99 -8.60
N ALA A 29 -12.88 15.78 -8.94
CA ALA A 29 -12.06 14.79 -9.62
C ALA A 29 -11.44 15.31 -10.95
N GLY A 30 -12.08 16.27 -11.61
CA GLY A 30 -11.66 16.75 -12.93
C GLY A 30 -10.74 17.99 -12.95
N PHE A 31 -10.43 18.62 -11.81
CA PHE A 31 -9.82 19.96 -11.85
C PHE A 31 -8.33 19.95 -12.24
N SER A 32 -7.65 18.81 -12.10
CA SER A 32 -6.23 18.65 -12.41
C SER A 32 -5.99 17.39 -13.21
N VAL A 33 -4.99 17.42 -14.08
CA VAL A 33 -4.52 16.24 -14.81
C VAL A 33 -3.45 15.47 -14.04
N ARG A 34 -2.95 16.02 -12.93
CA ARG A 34 -1.87 15.41 -12.14
C ARG A 34 -2.39 14.16 -11.40
N PRO A 35 -1.82 12.97 -11.65
CA PRO A 35 -2.34 11.73 -11.10
C PRO A 35 -1.97 11.47 -9.64
N ASP A 36 -1.19 12.31 -8.98
CA ASP A 36 -0.88 12.11 -7.55
C ASP A 36 -2.05 12.49 -6.63
N HIS A 37 -3.06 13.23 -7.10
CA HIS A 37 -4.12 13.80 -6.25
C HIS A 37 -5.54 13.72 -6.84
N GLN A 38 -5.76 12.92 -7.88
CA GLN A 38 -7.01 12.94 -8.67
C GLN A 38 -7.58 11.54 -8.92
N TRP A 39 -8.74 11.43 -9.58
CA TRP A 39 -9.34 10.11 -9.87
C TRP A 39 -8.44 9.22 -10.75
N ASN A 40 -7.55 9.83 -11.54
CA ASN A 40 -6.74 9.13 -12.52
C ASN A 40 -5.46 8.48 -11.96
N GLY A 41 -5.25 8.51 -10.63
CA GLY A 41 -4.07 7.93 -10.00
C GLY A 41 -4.01 8.21 -8.49
N ALA A 42 -2.88 7.91 -7.87
CA ALA A 42 -2.59 8.37 -6.52
C ALA A 42 -1.09 8.51 -6.24
N TYR A 43 -0.76 9.31 -5.23
CA TYR A 43 0.57 9.39 -4.63
C TYR A 43 1.01 8.02 -4.08
N PRO A 44 2.27 7.59 -4.29
CA PRO A 44 2.76 6.23 -4.00
C PRO A 44 2.75 5.78 -2.54
N ALA A 45 2.62 6.68 -1.57
CA ALA A 45 2.44 6.27 -0.17
C ALA A 45 0.98 5.91 0.16
N TRP A 46 0.02 6.37 -0.65
CA TRP A 46 -1.40 6.18 -0.33
C TRP A 46 -1.86 4.73 -0.49
N PRO A 47 -1.48 3.96 -1.54
CA PRO A 47 -1.87 2.57 -1.63
C PRO A 47 -1.47 1.74 -0.39
N PRO A 48 -0.20 1.76 0.07
CA PRO A 48 0.16 1.01 1.26
C PRO A 48 -0.48 1.55 2.55
N ASP A 49 -0.70 2.86 2.68
CA ASP A 49 -1.38 3.43 3.85
C ASP A 49 -2.87 3.08 3.90
N SER A 50 -3.55 3.10 2.75
CA SER A 50 -4.94 2.64 2.62
C SER A 50 -5.05 1.14 2.85
N ALA A 51 -4.10 0.34 2.37
CA ALA A 51 -4.03 -1.09 2.64
C ALA A 51 -3.89 -1.38 4.15
N ARG A 52 -2.96 -0.71 4.84
CA ARG A 52 -2.83 -0.82 6.31
C ARG A 52 -4.13 -0.42 7.03
N SER A 53 -4.75 0.67 6.58
CA SER A 53 -6.02 1.12 7.16
C SER A 53 -7.14 0.10 6.93
N ALA A 54 -7.23 -0.51 5.74
CA ALA A 54 -8.22 -1.54 5.43
C ALA A 54 -8.01 -2.81 6.30
N ILE A 55 -6.77 -3.23 6.50
CA ILE A 55 -6.41 -4.32 7.44
C ILE A 55 -6.94 -3.99 8.85
N GLU A 56 -6.62 -2.80 9.37
CA GLU A 56 -7.02 -2.38 10.73
C GLU A 56 -8.53 -2.14 10.88
N LEU A 57 -9.23 -1.91 9.77
CA LEU A 57 -10.69 -1.85 9.71
C LEU A 57 -11.35 -3.23 9.60
N GLY A 58 -10.56 -4.31 9.51
CA GLY A 58 -11.03 -5.69 9.51
C GLY A 58 -11.23 -6.29 8.11
N ALA A 59 -10.51 -5.81 7.10
CA ALA A 59 -10.55 -6.33 5.73
C ALA A 59 -9.17 -6.78 5.20
N PRO A 60 -8.42 -7.64 5.93
CA PRO A 60 -7.12 -8.11 5.46
C PRO A 60 -7.19 -8.96 4.18
N GLU A 61 -8.28 -9.69 3.93
CA GLU A 61 -8.48 -10.50 2.73
C GLU A 61 -8.57 -9.63 1.47
N LEU A 62 -9.27 -8.50 1.57
CA LEU A 62 -9.32 -7.49 0.50
C LEU A 62 -7.92 -7.04 0.08
N VAL A 63 -7.04 -6.84 1.07
CA VAL A 63 -5.67 -6.37 0.85
C VAL A 63 -4.78 -7.48 0.32
N ALA A 64 -4.94 -8.72 0.80
CA ALA A 64 -4.24 -9.88 0.29
C ALA A 64 -4.49 -10.09 -1.20
N ASP A 65 -5.76 -9.99 -1.64
CA ASP A 65 -6.12 -10.07 -3.05
C ASP A 65 -5.52 -8.92 -3.86
N TRP A 66 -5.51 -7.71 -3.29
CA TRP A 66 -4.99 -6.51 -3.96
C TRP A 66 -3.46 -6.49 -4.11
N MET A 67 -2.72 -7.13 -3.19
CA MET A 67 -1.26 -7.14 -3.18
C MET A 67 -0.66 -7.66 -4.50
N VAL A 68 -1.32 -8.59 -5.18
CA VAL A 68 -0.84 -9.14 -6.46
C VAL A 68 -0.70 -8.06 -7.52
N GLY A 69 -1.69 -7.16 -7.62
CA GLY A 69 -1.66 -6.04 -8.57
C GLY A 69 -0.66 -4.96 -8.15
N LEU A 70 -0.64 -4.60 -6.87
CA LEU A 70 0.35 -3.65 -6.34
C LEU A 70 1.80 -4.12 -6.57
N ALA A 71 2.07 -5.42 -6.40
CA ALA A 71 3.40 -6.01 -6.62
C ALA A 71 3.85 -5.97 -8.09
N ARG A 72 2.93 -5.87 -9.06
CA ARG A 72 3.30 -5.62 -10.46
C ARG A 72 3.70 -4.16 -10.66
N SER A 73 2.96 -3.23 -10.06
CA SER A 73 3.21 -1.78 -10.13
C SER A 73 4.58 -1.39 -9.56
N THR A 74 5.05 -2.08 -8.50
CA THR A 74 6.36 -1.81 -7.88
C THR A 74 7.57 -2.28 -8.71
N ARG A 75 7.37 -3.00 -9.82
CA ARG A 75 8.45 -3.49 -10.70
C ARG A 75 8.99 -2.44 -11.67
N GLN A 76 8.53 -1.19 -11.58
CA GLN A 76 8.93 -0.07 -12.45
C GLN A 76 10.06 0.80 -11.86
N GLY A 77 10.88 0.22 -10.97
CA GLY A 77 11.97 0.90 -10.28
C GLY A 77 11.53 1.56 -8.96
N PRO A 78 12.25 2.57 -8.44
CA PRO A 78 11.88 3.23 -7.19
C PRO A 78 10.48 3.87 -7.31
N PRO A 79 9.70 4.01 -6.22
CA PRO A 79 8.40 4.68 -6.30
C PRO A 79 8.53 6.10 -6.89
N GLY A 80 7.82 6.37 -7.99
CA GLY A 80 7.67 7.73 -8.54
C GLY A 80 6.54 8.47 -7.84
N GLN A 81 6.48 9.80 -7.95
CA GLN A 81 5.49 10.62 -7.23
C GLN A 81 4.02 10.29 -7.61
N ALA A 82 3.76 9.61 -8.73
CA ALA A 82 2.43 9.11 -9.06
C ALA A 82 2.47 7.89 -9.98
N HIS A 83 1.43 7.07 -9.90
CA HIS A 83 1.07 6.10 -10.94
C HIS A 83 -0.37 6.37 -11.39
N PHE A 84 -0.64 6.15 -12.66
CA PHE A 84 -1.99 6.17 -13.19
C PHE A 84 -2.72 4.88 -12.84
N VAL A 85 -4.02 4.99 -12.59
CA VAL A 85 -4.91 3.82 -12.65
C VAL A 85 -5.10 3.36 -14.10
N ASP A 86 -5.42 2.09 -14.27
CA ASP A 86 -5.51 1.44 -15.58
C ASP A 86 -6.58 2.08 -16.48
N GLU A 87 -7.63 2.67 -15.90
CA GLU A 87 -8.66 3.39 -16.65
C GLU A 87 -8.17 4.72 -17.24
N ALA A 88 -7.07 5.28 -16.73
CA ALA A 88 -6.50 6.54 -17.19
C ALA A 88 -5.31 6.35 -18.14
N ALA A 89 -4.53 5.28 -17.98
CA ALA A 89 -3.43 4.95 -18.87
C ALA A 89 -3.18 3.43 -18.93
N PRO A 90 -2.79 2.88 -20.09
CA PRO A 90 -2.48 1.46 -20.19
C PRO A 90 -1.37 1.04 -19.21
N PRO A 91 -1.51 -0.14 -18.57
CA PRO A 91 -0.53 -0.65 -17.63
C PRO A 91 0.79 -1.01 -18.33
N VAL A 92 1.87 -1.12 -17.55
CA VAL A 92 3.19 -1.59 -17.98
C VAL A 92 3.45 -2.93 -17.30
N GLU A 93 3.61 -4.00 -18.10
CA GLU A 93 3.77 -5.37 -17.59
C GLU A 93 2.68 -5.78 -16.58
N GLY A 94 1.45 -5.29 -16.81
CA GLY A 94 0.29 -5.54 -15.95
C GLY A 94 0.31 -4.80 -14.61
N GLY A 95 1.23 -3.85 -14.40
CA GLY A 95 1.23 -2.93 -13.26
C GLY A 95 0.79 -1.52 -13.66
N ALA A 96 0.23 -0.79 -12.71
CA ALA A 96 -0.20 0.59 -12.87
C ALA A 96 0.96 1.46 -13.34
N ARG A 97 0.75 2.24 -14.41
CA ARG A 97 1.84 2.93 -15.10
C ARG A 97 2.37 4.09 -14.27
N LYS A 98 3.69 4.14 -14.04
CA LYS A 98 4.34 5.32 -13.45
C LYS A 98 4.10 6.55 -14.34
N ALA A 99 3.67 7.64 -13.73
CA ALA A 99 3.39 8.87 -14.44
C ALA A 99 4.69 9.57 -14.91
N PRO A 100 4.70 10.16 -16.11
CA PRO A 100 5.86 10.83 -16.67
C PRO A 100 6.10 12.20 -16.02
N GLY A 101 7.36 12.65 -15.98
CA GLY A 101 7.72 13.97 -15.44
C GLY A 101 7.52 15.15 -16.41
N GLN A 102 7.16 14.87 -17.66
CA GLN A 102 6.91 15.89 -18.66
C GLN A 102 5.59 16.63 -18.40
N TRP A 103 5.47 17.84 -18.96
CA TRP A 103 4.19 18.54 -19.06
C TRP A 103 3.15 17.63 -19.76
N PRO A 104 1.89 17.58 -19.29
CA PRO A 104 1.29 18.41 -18.25
C PRO A 104 1.36 17.84 -16.83
N TYR A 105 1.94 16.64 -16.63
CA TYR A 105 1.83 15.92 -15.36
C TYR A 105 2.83 16.39 -14.30
N LEU A 106 4.06 16.76 -14.73
CA LEU A 106 5.09 17.34 -13.87
C LEU A 106 5.35 16.50 -12.60
N ILE A 107 5.47 15.17 -12.78
CA ILE A 107 5.65 14.20 -11.70
C ILE A 107 7.13 13.84 -11.52
N ASP A 108 7.59 13.82 -10.28
CA ASP A 108 8.95 13.37 -9.98
C ASP A 108 9.13 11.87 -10.25
N TRP A 109 10.21 11.52 -10.95
CA TRP A 109 10.54 10.14 -11.31
C TRP A 109 10.73 9.21 -10.10
N SER A 110 11.17 9.78 -8.98
CA SER A 110 11.38 9.11 -7.69
C SER A 110 10.93 10.02 -6.55
N CYS A 111 10.24 9.47 -5.57
CA CYS A 111 9.77 10.20 -4.39
C CYS A 111 9.97 9.37 -3.12
N SER A 112 10.14 10.05 -1.98
CA SER A 112 10.34 9.41 -0.68
C SER A 112 9.03 8.83 -0.13
N SER A 113 8.63 7.67 -0.65
CA SER A 113 7.40 6.95 -0.25
C SER A 113 7.62 5.46 0.01
N ALA A 114 8.82 4.93 -0.28
CA ALA A 114 9.15 3.52 -0.09
C ALA A 114 8.97 3.05 1.36
N GLY A 115 9.13 3.94 2.34
CA GLY A 115 8.91 3.62 3.76
C GLY A 115 7.49 3.12 4.04
N ALA A 116 6.46 3.67 3.39
CA ALA A 116 5.08 3.22 3.58
C ALA A 116 4.87 1.77 3.08
N TRP A 117 5.59 1.36 2.03
CA TRP A 117 5.55 -0.02 1.52
C TRP A 117 6.21 -1.01 2.48
N CYS A 118 7.36 -0.63 3.06
CA CYS A 118 7.99 -1.42 4.11
C CYS A 118 7.05 -1.55 5.31
N GLU A 119 6.40 -0.46 5.69
CA GLU A 119 5.46 -0.41 6.81
C GLU A 119 4.21 -1.27 6.55
N LEU A 120 3.70 -1.33 5.32
CA LEU A 120 2.62 -2.26 4.95
C LEU A 120 3.03 -3.71 5.23
N VAL A 121 4.26 -4.10 4.89
CA VAL A 121 4.73 -5.46 5.15
C VAL A 121 4.91 -5.69 6.66
N VAL A 122 5.65 -4.82 7.33
CA VAL A 122 6.04 -5.01 8.74
C VAL A 122 4.85 -4.86 9.68
N ALA A 123 4.15 -3.73 9.64
CA ALA A 123 3.04 -3.45 10.54
C ALA A 123 1.70 -3.95 10.01
N GLY A 124 1.48 -3.93 8.70
CA GLY A 124 0.21 -4.40 8.10
C GLY A 124 0.12 -5.93 8.03
N VAL A 125 0.97 -6.56 7.21
CA VAL A 125 0.90 -8.00 6.92
C VAL A 125 1.36 -8.83 8.12
N PHE A 126 2.52 -8.51 8.69
CA PHE A 126 3.03 -9.22 9.86
C PHE A 126 2.42 -8.73 11.17
N GLY A 127 1.76 -7.57 11.19
CA GLY A 127 1.08 -7.09 12.39
C GLY A 127 2.02 -6.65 13.51
N VAL A 128 3.24 -6.23 13.19
CA VAL A 128 4.26 -5.85 14.19
C VAL A 128 3.98 -4.44 14.71
N GLU A 129 3.94 -4.31 16.03
CA GLU A 129 3.97 -3.03 16.73
C GLU A 129 5.16 -2.99 17.70
N VAL A 130 5.87 -1.86 17.78
CA VAL A 130 6.99 -1.69 18.70
C VAL A 130 6.68 -0.54 19.65
N PRO A 131 6.26 -0.82 20.90
CA PRO A 131 6.04 0.22 21.89
C PRO A 131 7.36 0.90 22.28
N VAL A 132 7.28 2.16 22.71
CA VAL A 132 8.45 2.91 23.16
C VAL A 132 9.13 2.19 24.32
N GLY A 133 10.37 1.75 24.12
CA GLY A 133 11.18 1.07 25.12
C GLY A 133 10.76 -0.39 25.41
N GLY A 134 9.87 -0.96 24.62
CA GLY A 134 9.42 -2.36 24.79
C GLY A 134 9.87 -3.29 23.67
N GLU A 135 9.49 -4.55 23.82
CA GLU A 135 9.69 -5.61 22.83
C GLU A 135 8.57 -5.56 21.76
N PRO A 136 8.82 -6.05 20.53
CA PRO A 136 7.79 -6.10 19.51
C PRO A 136 6.61 -6.98 19.93
N THR A 137 5.39 -6.47 19.75
CA THR A 137 4.15 -7.21 19.84
C THR A 137 3.61 -7.52 18.45
N VAL A 138 2.90 -8.64 18.30
CA VAL A 138 2.45 -9.13 17.00
C VAL A 138 0.97 -9.44 17.04
N THR A 139 0.20 -8.78 16.18
CA THR A 139 -1.18 -9.16 15.87
C THR A 139 -1.22 -9.66 14.43
N SER A 140 -0.80 -10.91 14.23
CA SER A 140 -0.58 -11.47 12.89
C SER A 140 -1.83 -11.37 12.00
N ARG A 141 -1.62 -11.05 10.72
CA ARG A 141 -2.64 -11.11 9.65
C ARG A 141 -2.36 -12.22 8.64
N LEU A 142 -1.34 -13.05 8.90
CA LEU A 142 -0.81 -14.02 7.94
C LEU A 142 -1.82 -15.06 7.47
N SER A 143 -2.88 -15.34 8.25
CA SER A 143 -3.97 -16.21 7.80
C SER A 143 -4.66 -15.73 6.52
N ALA A 144 -4.67 -14.42 6.27
CA ALA A 144 -5.24 -13.84 5.05
C ALA A 144 -4.24 -13.80 3.88
N PHE A 145 -2.93 -13.87 4.15
CA PHE A 145 -1.87 -13.70 3.15
C PHE A 145 -1.14 -15.02 2.87
N ASP A 146 -0.26 -15.43 3.78
CA ASP A 146 0.51 -16.68 3.75
C ASP A 146 0.75 -17.12 5.21
N PRO A 147 0.05 -18.16 5.71
CA PRO A 147 0.17 -18.63 7.09
C PRO A 147 1.57 -19.11 7.49
N ASP A 148 2.43 -19.43 6.52
CA ASP A 148 3.77 -19.96 6.74
C ASP A 148 4.87 -18.90 6.56
N ALA A 149 4.50 -17.66 6.23
CA ALA A 149 5.45 -16.57 6.05
C ALA A 149 6.20 -16.21 7.34
N ARG A 150 7.46 -15.82 7.18
CA ARG A 150 8.35 -15.42 8.29
C ARG A 150 9.10 -14.14 7.93
N LEU A 151 9.10 -13.17 8.85
CA LEU A 151 9.94 -11.97 8.79
C LEU A 151 11.14 -12.17 9.70
N THR A 152 12.29 -12.49 9.12
CA THR A 152 13.53 -12.76 9.86
C THR A 152 14.44 -11.54 9.88
N GLY A 153 15.20 -11.35 10.96
CA GLY A 153 16.18 -10.27 11.06
C GLY A 153 15.56 -8.90 11.31
N LEU A 154 14.35 -8.86 11.87
CA LEU A 154 13.74 -7.61 12.33
C LEU A 154 14.58 -7.05 13.48
N ALA A 155 15.25 -5.92 13.24
CA ALA A 155 16.06 -5.26 14.25
C ALA A 155 15.21 -4.32 15.12
N VAL A 156 15.20 -4.56 16.44
CA VAL A 156 14.56 -3.69 17.43
C VAL A 156 15.59 -3.41 18.53
N GLY A 157 16.06 -2.16 18.59
CA GLY A 157 17.19 -1.80 19.45
C GLY A 157 18.46 -2.53 19.02
N ASP A 158 19.04 -3.30 19.94
CA ASP A 158 20.24 -4.13 19.75
C ASP A 158 19.93 -5.61 19.51
N ARG A 159 18.64 -5.99 19.42
CA ARG A 159 18.18 -7.38 19.27
C ARG A 159 17.59 -7.63 17.89
N LEU A 160 17.75 -8.87 17.43
CA LEU A 160 17.13 -9.37 16.21
C LEU A 160 15.96 -10.29 16.57
N TRP A 161 14.92 -10.23 15.75
CA TRP A 161 13.68 -10.97 15.93
C TRP A 161 13.32 -11.71 14.66
N THR A 162 12.64 -12.85 14.84
CA THR A 162 11.87 -13.52 13.80
C THR A 162 10.39 -13.39 14.14
N VAL A 163 9.59 -12.94 13.20
CA VAL A 163 8.13 -12.81 13.34
C VAL A 163 7.44 -13.83 12.43
N ASP A 164 6.45 -14.52 12.98
CA ASP A 164 5.58 -15.45 12.27
C ASP A 164 4.14 -15.34 12.81
N LYS A 165 3.28 -16.30 12.46
CA LYS A 165 1.87 -16.31 12.88
C LYS A 165 1.68 -16.42 14.40
N ASP A 166 2.66 -16.98 15.11
CA ASP A 166 2.56 -17.26 16.55
C ASP A 166 3.14 -16.12 17.40
N GLY A 167 3.88 -15.19 16.78
CA GLY A 167 4.33 -13.95 17.41
C GLY A 167 5.73 -13.52 16.99
N ALA A 168 6.38 -12.72 17.85
CA ALA A 168 7.78 -12.34 17.70
C ALA A 168 8.66 -13.19 18.63
N HIS A 169 9.72 -13.76 18.05
CA HIS A 169 10.67 -14.63 18.75
C HIS A 169 12.07 -14.03 18.61
N PRO A 170 12.88 -13.96 19.68
CA PRO A 170 14.29 -13.61 19.55
C PRO A 170 14.99 -14.54 18.55
N ALA A 171 15.78 -13.96 17.64
CA ALA A 171 16.53 -14.70 16.62
C ALA A 171 17.80 -15.36 17.17
#